data_AF-A0A8S2QY35-F1
#
_entry.id   AF-A0A8S2QY35-F1
#
_cell.length_a   1.000
_cell.length_b   1.000
_cell.length_c   1.000
_cell.angle_alpha   90.00
_cell.angle_beta   90.00
_cell.angle_gamma   90.00
#
_symmetry.space_group_name_H-M   'P 1'
#
loop_
_entity.id
_entity.type
_entity.pdbx_description
1 polymer ?
#
loop_
_entity_poly.entity_id
_entity_poly.type
_entity_poly.pdbx_seq_one_letter_code
_entity_poly.pdbx_strand_id
1 'polypeptide(L)'
;MRSIDRAAPLPLSQFRYTEKTRAIQDLSKESVIFIHFQLLIEMLLRMPPSSRAKKTFLDVCRRYYSNDEVELRKIAEFEATYTSDKAV
;
A
#
# COMPACT_ATOMS: atom_id res chain seq x y z
N MET A 1 -34.21 -7.99 26.11
CA MET A 1 -33.11 -7.24 26.76
C MET A 1 -31.83 -7.54 25.97
N ARG A 2 -31.30 -6.55 25.21
CA ARG A 2 -30.04 -6.53 24.39
C ARG A 2 -29.89 -7.61 23.28
N SER A 3 -29.27 -7.39 22.11
CA SER A 3 -28.89 -6.24 21.28
C SER A 3 -28.26 -6.83 20.00
N ILE A 4 -28.63 -6.27 18.84
CA ILE A 4 -27.75 -5.94 17.68
C ILE A 4 -27.08 -7.09 16.88
N ASP A 5 -27.68 -7.30 15.70
CA ASP A 5 -27.13 -7.46 14.33
C ASP A 5 -26.23 -8.61 13.87
N ARG A 6 -26.63 -9.11 12.68
CA ARG A 6 -26.00 -10.11 11.81
C ARG A 6 -24.61 -9.65 11.32
N ALA A 7 -23.65 -10.58 11.29
CA ALA A 7 -22.57 -10.57 10.30
C ALA A 7 -22.32 -12.00 9.80
N ALA A 8 -22.50 -12.20 8.49
CA ALA A 8 -22.06 -13.42 7.80
C ALA A 8 -20.55 -13.29 7.45
N PRO A 9 -19.84 -14.41 7.24
CA PRO A 9 -18.43 -14.54 7.57
C PRO A 9 -17.49 -14.26 6.39
N LEU A 10 -16.26 -13.82 6.66
CA LEU A 10 -15.19 -13.80 5.67
C LEU A 10 -14.31 -15.06 5.83
N PRO A 11 -14.13 -15.86 4.76
CA PRO A 11 -13.27 -17.04 4.80
C PRO A 11 -11.79 -16.66 4.79
N LEU A 12 -10.98 -17.41 5.54
CA LEU A 12 -9.53 -17.24 5.73
C LEU A 12 -8.67 -17.48 4.46
N SER A 13 -9.27 -17.50 3.27
CA SER A 13 -8.55 -17.67 2.00
C SER A 13 -7.64 -16.49 1.64
N GLN A 14 -7.75 -15.34 2.32
CA GLN A 14 -6.82 -14.21 2.16
C GLN A 14 -5.41 -14.50 2.72
N PHE A 15 -5.24 -15.52 3.56
CA PHE A 15 -3.92 -15.94 4.07
C PHE A 15 -3.32 -17.12 3.31
N ARG A 16 -3.97 -17.61 2.25
CA ARG A 16 -3.36 -18.65 1.41
C ARG A 16 -2.32 -18.04 0.49
N TYR A 17 -1.09 -17.94 1.02
CA TYR A 17 0.12 -18.12 0.22
C TYR A 17 -0.11 -19.35 -0.67
N THR A 18 -0.27 -19.13 -1.96
CA THR A 18 -0.50 -20.22 -2.91
C THR A 18 0.80 -20.97 -3.11
N GLU A 19 1.03 -21.99 -2.28
CA GLU A 19 1.92 -23.07 -2.65
C GLU A 19 1.34 -23.76 -3.90
N LYS A 20 1.90 -23.44 -5.07
CA LYS A 20 2.47 -24.45 -5.98
C LYS A 20 3.16 -23.81 -7.19
N THR A 21 4.47 -24.03 -7.22
CA THR A 21 5.37 -24.12 -8.39
C THR A 21 5.61 -22.86 -9.23
N ARG A 22 6.75 -22.20 -9.00
CA ARG A 22 7.86 -22.10 -9.99
C ARG A 22 9.09 -21.42 -9.40
N ALA A 23 10.22 -22.13 -9.50
CA ALA A 23 11.58 -21.73 -9.13
C ALA A 23 11.78 -21.50 -7.63
N ILE A 24 12.96 -21.85 -7.14
CA ILE A 24 13.47 -21.37 -5.85
C ILE A 24 13.46 -19.84 -5.98
N GLN A 25 12.40 -19.18 -5.51
CA GLN A 25 12.40 -17.73 -5.33
C GLN A 25 13.55 -17.47 -4.36
N ASP A 26 14.47 -16.63 -4.79
CA ASP A 26 15.61 -16.24 -3.99
C ASP A 26 15.07 -15.43 -2.81
N LEU A 27 14.80 -16.12 -1.70
CA LEU A 27 14.30 -15.56 -0.44
C LEU A 27 15.21 -14.44 0.07
N SER A 28 16.48 -14.40 -0.35
CA SER A 28 17.38 -13.29 -0.05
C SER A 28 16.96 -11.99 -0.78
N LYS A 29 16.47 -12.07 -2.02
CA LYS A 29 15.99 -10.90 -2.78
C LYS A 29 14.65 -10.39 -2.27
N GLU A 30 13.73 -11.30 -1.93
CA GLU A 30 12.44 -10.91 -1.35
C GLU A 30 12.61 -10.32 0.05
N SER A 31 13.53 -10.85 0.87
CA SER A 31 13.85 -10.26 2.18
C SER A 31 14.51 -8.88 2.05
N VAL A 32 15.36 -8.66 1.05
CA VAL A 32 15.92 -7.33 0.76
C VAL A 32 14.82 -6.35 0.38
N ILE A 33 13.91 -6.69 -0.54
CA ILE A 33 12.80 -5.82 -0.93
C ILE A 33 11.92 -5.48 0.28
N PHE A 34 11.61 -6.47 1.13
CA PHE A 34 10.87 -6.25 2.37
C PHE A 34 11.56 -5.27 3.32
N ILE A 35 12.88 -5.42 3.54
CA ILE A 35 13.66 -4.52 4.39
C ILE A 35 13.64 -3.10 3.82
N HIS A 36 13.77 -2.93 2.50
CA HIS A 36 13.70 -1.62 1.86
C HIS A 36 12.34 -0.95 2.08
N PHE A 37 11.24 -1.70 1.98
CA PHE A 37 9.92 -1.18 2.28
C PHE A 37 9.74 -0.82 3.76
N GLN A 38 10.25 -1.64 4.69
CA GLN A 38 10.22 -1.31 6.12
C GLN A 38 10.99 -0.02 6.43
N LEU A 39 12.19 0.14 5.86
CA LEU A 39 13.00 1.35 6.03
C LEU A 39 12.32 2.59 5.42
N LEU A 40 11.67 2.42 4.26
CA LEU A 40 10.91 3.51 3.65
C LEU A 40 9.73 3.93 4.54
N ILE A 41 8.95 2.99 5.06
CA ILE A 41 7.84 3.27 5.99
C ILE A 41 8.37 4.00 7.23
N GLU A 42 9.43 3.48 7.83
CA GLU A 42 10.09 4.09 8.99
C GLU A 42 10.56 5.52 8.72
N MET A 43 11.12 5.77 7.54
CA MET A 43 11.55 7.11 7.13
C MET A 43 10.34 8.04 6.97
N LEU A 44 9.27 7.59 6.30
CA LEU A 44 8.05 8.36 6.09
C LEU A 44 7.34 8.70 7.41
N LEU A 45 7.32 7.78 8.38
CA LEU A 45 6.73 8.00 9.71
C LEU A 45 7.52 9.00 10.56
N ARG A 46 8.85 9.07 10.37
CA ARG A 46 9.72 10.02 11.09
C ARG A 46 9.78 11.39 10.42
N MET A 47 9.29 11.53 9.19
CA MET A 47 9.22 12.83 8.55
C MET A 47 8.20 13.73 9.27
N PRO A 48 8.55 15.00 9.55
CA PRO A 48 7.60 15.91 10.18
C PRO A 48 6.38 16.08 9.26
N PRO A 49 5.15 16.02 9.80
CA PRO A 49 3.95 16.20 9.01
C PRO A 49 3.98 17.60 8.39
N SER A 50 4.09 17.64 7.05
CA SER A 50 4.01 18.87 6.28
C SER A 50 2.76 18.81 5.43
N SER A 51 1.99 19.90 5.42
CA SER A 51 0.88 20.08 4.48
C SER A 51 1.30 19.92 3.01
N ARG A 52 2.61 20.07 2.73
CA ARG A 52 3.21 19.89 1.40
C ARG A 52 3.74 18.48 1.13
N ALA A 53 3.90 17.63 2.15
CA ALA A 53 4.49 16.30 1.99
C ALA A 53 3.69 15.40 1.03
N LYS A 54 2.35 15.37 1.18
CA LYS A 54 1.46 14.64 0.26
C LYS A 54 1.68 15.08 -1.20
N LYS A 55 1.70 16.40 -1.43
CA LYS A 55 1.89 16.97 -2.76
C LYS A 55 3.25 16.59 -3.36
N THR A 56 4.33 16.76 -2.59
CA THR A 56 5.68 16.41 -3.04
C THR A 56 5.80 14.92 -3.39
N PHE A 57 5.20 14.04 -2.58
CA PHE A 57 5.19 12.61 -2.85
C PHE A 57 4.44 12.26 -4.15
N LEU A 58 3.24 12.83 -4.35
CA LEU A 58 2.46 12.63 -5.57
C LEU A 58 3.18 13.17 -6.81
N ASP A 59 3.86 14.30 -6.71
CA ASP A 59 4.64 14.87 -7.82
C ASP A 59 5.83 13.97 -8.21
N VAL A 60 6.48 13.33 -7.23
CA VAL A 60 7.53 12.32 -7.50
C VAL A 60 6.93 11.09 -8.19
N CYS A 61 5.81 10.57 -7.70
CA CYS A 61 5.13 9.43 -8.32
C CYS A 61 4.70 9.72 -9.76
N ARG A 62 4.11 10.90 -10.03
CA ARG A 62 3.73 11.33 -11.38
C ARG A 62 4.92 11.38 -12.33
N ARG A 63 6.06 11.89 -11.85
CA ARG A 63 7.28 11.95 -12.65
C ARG A 63 7.83 10.56 -12.95
N TYR A 64 7.76 9.64 -11.98
CA TYR A 64 8.22 8.27 -12.16
C TYR A 64 7.34 7.48 -13.14
N TYR A 65 6.02 7.63 -13.01
CA TYR A 65 5.02 6.95 -13.85
C TYR A 65 4.58 7.78 -15.06
N SER A 66 5.39 8.72 -15.53
CA SER A 66 4.95 9.67 -16.57
C SER A 66 4.48 9.02 -17.88
N ASN A 67 4.90 7.78 -18.12
CA ASN A 67 4.59 7.01 -19.32
C ASN A 67 3.62 5.83 -19.04
N ASP A 68 3.05 5.77 -17.83
CA ASP A 68 2.13 4.70 -17.40
C ASP A 68 0.77 5.30 -17.02
N GLU A 69 -0.12 5.37 -18.01
CA GLU A 69 -1.48 5.89 -17.85
C GLU A 69 -2.30 5.12 -16.79
N VAL A 70 -2.01 3.85 -16.56
CA VAL A 70 -2.72 3.04 -15.56
C VAL A 70 -2.35 3.51 -14.16
N GLU A 71 -1.06 3.71 -13.92
CA GLU A 71 -0.56 4.21 -12.63
C GLU A 71 -0.92 5.68 -12.41
N LEU A 72 -0.86 6.52 -13.45
CA LEU A 72 -1.31 7.92 -13.38
C LEU A 72 -2.79 8.04 -12.97
N ARG A 73 -3.65 7.16 -13.49
CA ARG A 73 -5.06 7.11 -13.10
C ARG A 73 -5.24 6.72 -11.62
N LYS A 74 -4.49 5.74 -11.12
CA LYS A 74 -4.51 5.36 -9.70
C LYS A 74 -4.06 6.52 -8.80
N ILE A 75 -3.04 7.26 -9.22
CA ILE A 75 -2.55 8.46 -8.51
C ILE A 75 -3.65 9.53 -8.45
N ALA A 76 -4.36 9.77 -9.55
CA ALA A 76 -5.45 10.74 -9.60
C ALA A 76 -6.63 10.33 -8.71
N GLU A 77 -7.01 9.06 -8.72
CA GLU A 77 -8.05 8.51 -7.84
C GLU A 77 -7.67 8.64 -6.37
N PHE A 78 -6.42 8.30 -6.02
CA PHE A 78 -5.89 8.48 -4.68
C PHE A 78 -5.95 9.95 -4.26
N GLU A 79 -5.51 10.88 -5.09
CA GLU A 79 -5.54 12.31 -4.73
C GLU A 79 -6.96 12.82 -4.46
N ALA A 80 -7.94 12.38 -5.27
CA ALA A 80 -9.33 12.80 -5.18
C ALA A 80 -10.10 12.15 -4.02
N THR A 81 -9.81 10.88 -3.69
CA THR A 81 -10.64 10.09 -2.76
C THR A 81 -10.00 9.84 -1.40
N TYR A 82 -8.69 10.07 -1.27
CA TYR A 82 -7.95 9.86 -0.03
C TYR A 82 -8.29 10.91 1.01
N THR A 83 -8.72 10.44 2.17
CA THR A 83 -8.94 11.22 3.37
C THR A 83 -8.18 10.55 4.52
N SER A 84 -7.63 11.34 5.45
CA SER A 84 -6.72 10.82 6.49
C SER A 84 -7.38 9.78 7.41
N ASP A 85 -8.70 9.84 7.55
CA ASP A 85 -9.54 8.86 8.27
C ASP A 85 -9.62 7.49 7.59
N LYS A 86 -9.19 7.38 6.33
CA LYS A 86 -9.08 6.12 5.58
C LYS A 86 -7.65 5.56 5.56
N ALA A 87 -6.73 6.15 6.33
CA ALA A 87 -5.41 5.56 6.52
C ALA A 87 -5.55 4.29 7.39
N VAL A 88 -5.15 3.13 6.85
CA VAL A 88 -5.13 1.83 7.55
C VAL A 88 -3.81 1.67 8.30
#